data_AF-A0A1V4APA0-F1
#
_entry.id   AF-A0A1V4APA0-F1
#
_cell.length_a   1.000
_cell.length_b   1.000
_cell.length_c   1.000
_cell.angle_alpha   90.00
_cell.angle_beta   90.00
_cell.angle_gamma   90.00
#
_symmetry.space_group_name_H-M   'P 1'
#
loop_
_entity.id
_entity.type
_entity.pdbx_description
1 polymer ?
#
loop_
_entity_poly.entity_id
_entity_poly.type
_entity_poly.pdbx_seq_one_letter_code
_entity_poly.pdbx_strand_id
1 'polypeptide(L)'
;MEKQKLGSITDAEFDDGLWDVKVCKAAACQILYLDPKSGEEIRRRNTVFDELPPEKTLALSAIIQSVEARKLGIITEVEFDAGFWEVEIRKDGQKIKLVIDPKTGEIKH
;
A
#
# COMPACT_ATOMS: atom_id res chain seq x y z
N MET A 1 -4.91 -12.86 0.84
CA MET A 1 -4.38 -13.56 -0.35
C MET A 1 -4.44 -12.58 -1.51
N GLU A 2 -3.33 -11.88 -1.76
CA GLU A 2 -3.21 -10.95 -2.90
C GLU A 2 -3.46 -11.73 -4.19
N LYS A 3 -4.56 -11.45 -4.87
CA LYS A 3 -4.88 -12.09 -6.14
C LYS A 3 -3.96 -11.50 -7.21
N GLN A 4 -2.86 -12.20 -7.46
CA GLN A 4 -1.78 -11.91 -8.42
C GLN A 4 -2.20 -11.72 -9.90
N LYS A 5 -3.50 -11.61 -10.20
CA LYS A 5 -4.00 -11.44 -11.58
C LYS A 5 -3.93 -9.99 -12.09
N LEU A 6 -3.90 -9.00 -11.20
CA LEU A 6 -3.97 -7.57 -11.57
C LEU A 6 -2.61 -6.86 -11.56
N GLY A 7 -1.57 -7.46 -11.01
CA GLY A 7 -0.24 -6.87 -10.87
C GLY A 7 0.21 -6.85 -9.42
N SER A 8 1.32 -6.17 -9.14
CA SER A 8 1.79 -5.88 -7.79
C SER A 8 1.16 -4.59 -7.31
N ILE A 9 0.71 -4.54 -6.06
CA ILE A 9 0.34 -3.28 -5.42
C ILE A 9 1.64 -2.52 -5.17
N THR A 10 1.68 -1.25 -5.55
CA THR A 10 2.81 -0.34 -5.27
C THR A 10 2.39 0.77 -4.32
N ASP A 11 1.10 1.07 -4.26
CA ASP A 11 0.58 2.15 -3.44
C ASP A 11 -0.89 1.85 -3.05
N ALA A 12 -1.28 2.24 -1.84
CA ALA A 12 -2.65 2.23 -1.38
C ALA A 12 -2.88 3.41 -0.43
N GLU A 13 -3.69 4.38 -0.87
CA GLU A 13 -4.00 5.61 -0.14
C GLU A 13 -5.49 5.71 0.14
N PHE A 14 -5.88 6.14 1.34
CA PHE A 14 -7.26 6.47 1.67
C PHE A 14 -7.50 7.97 1.53
N ASP A 15 -8.20 8.36 0.47
CA ASP A 15 -8.57 9.74 0.19
C ASP A 15 -9.98 9.85 -0.38
N ASP A 16 -10.63 11.00 -0.18
CA ASP A 16 -12.00 11.28 -0.65
C ASP A 16 -13.05 10.19 -0.30
N GLY A 17 -12.82 9.44 0.78
CA GLY A 17 -13.70 8.38 1.26
C GLY A 17 -13.56 7.03 0.54
N LEU A 18 -12.57 6.86 -0.33
CA LEU A 18 -12.27 5.65 -1.07
C LEU A 18 -10.83 5.22 -0.83
N TRP A 19 -10.53 3.93 -1.08
CA TRP A 19 -9.15 3.49 -1.22
C TRP A 19 -8.72 3.60 -2.68
N ASP A 20 -7.68 4.37 -2.92
CA ASP A 20 -6.95 4.44 -4.18
C ASP A 20 -5.83 3.40 -4.12
N VAL A 21 -6.01 2.27 -4.80
CA VAL A 21 -5.01 1.19 -4.83
C VAL A 21 -4.34 1.16 -6.19
N LYS A 22 -3.06 1.53 -6.22
CA LYS A 22 -2.23 1.48 -7.41
C LYS A 22 -1.68 0.07 -7.62
N VAL A 23 -2.05 -0.53 -8.74
CA VAL A 23 -1.57 -1.84 -9.18
C VAL A 23 -0.80 -1.73 -10.48
N CYS A 24 0.41 -2.28 -10.49
CA CYS A 24 1.34 -2.18 -11.59
C CYS A 24 1.71 -3.56 -12.15
N LYS A 25 1.75 -3.65 -13.48
CA LYS A 25 2.41 -4.71 -14.24
C LYS A 25 3.55 -4.08 -15.03
N ALA A 26 4.47 -4.92 -15.52
CA ALA A 26 5.71 -4.53 -16.20
C ALA A 26 5.63 -3.36 -17.21
N ALA A 27 4.47 -3.07 -17.81
CA ALA A 27 4.31 -1.96 -18.76
C ALA A 27 3.09 -1.05 -18.48
N ALA A 28 2.30 -1.28 -17.42
CA ALA A 28 1.07 -0.54 -17.20
C ALA A 28 0.66 -0.55 -15.73
N CYS A 29 0.25 0.62 -15.23
CA CYS A 29 -0.32 0.79 -13.91
C CYS A 29 -1.76 1.29 -13.98
N GLN A 30 -2.54 0.89 -12.98
CA GLN A 30 -3.93 1.31 -12.82
C GLN A 30 -4.17 1.69 -11.36
N ILE A 31 -5.02 2.67 -11.13
CA ILE A 31 -5.57 2.94 -9.80
C ILE A 31 -6.97 2.33 -9.75
N LEU A 32 -7.19 1.48 -8.75
CA LEU A 32 -8.50 0.92 -8.41
C LEU A 32 -9.06 1.74 -7.25
N TYR A 33 -10.30 2.19 -7.38
CA TYR A 33 -11.02 2.92 -6.34
C TYR A 33 -11.93 1.93 -5.64
N LEU A 34 -11.67 1.63 -4.37
CA LEU A 34 -12.38 0.60 -3.61
C LEU A 34 -13.22 1.23 -2.50
N ASP A 35 -14.41 0.67 -2.25
CA ASP A 35 -15.21 1.01 -1.08
C ASP A 35 -14.51 0.51 0.19
N PRO A 36 -14.30 1.37 1.22
CA PRO A 36 -13.56 0.99 2.42
C PRO A 36 -14.28 -0.02 3.33
N LYS A 37 -15.59 -0.25 3.14
CA LYS A 37 -16.38 -1.16 3.98
C LYS A 37 -16.53 -2.53 3.33
N SER A 38 -16.79 -2.58 2.02
CA SER A 38 -17.01 -3.83 1.30
C SER A 38 -15.77 -4.33 0.55
N GLY A 39 -14.81 -3.45 0.24
CA GLY A 39 -13.70 -3.74 -0.65
C GLY A 39 -14.10 -3.89 -2.11
N GLU A 40 -15.34 -3.54 -2.48
CA GLU A 40 -15.81 -3.57 -3.86
C GLU A 40 -15.14 -2.48 -4.68
N GLU A 41 -14.77 -2.82 -5.91
CA GLU A 41 -14.24 -1.84 -6.85
C GLU A 41 -15.37 -0.95 -7.39
N ILE A 42 -15.27 0.35 -7.11
CA ILE A 42 -16.18 1.39 -7.57
C ILE A 42 -15.84 1.83 -8.99
N ARG A 43 -14.54 2.05 -9.26
CA ARG A 43 -14.04 2.48 -10.58
C ARG A 43 -12.55 2.17 -10.70
N ARG A 44 -12.01 2.29 -11.92
CA ARG A 44 -10.57 2.22 -12.20
C ARG A 44 -10.14 3.24 -13.23
N ARG A 45 -8.87 3.65 -13.19
CA ARG A 45 -8.22 4.46 -14.23
C ARG A 45 -6.79 3.99 -14.50
N ASN A 46 -6.25 4.29 -15.68
CA ASN A 46 -4.83 4.10 -15.94
C ASN A 46 -4.01 5.21 -15.27
N THR A 47 -2.77 4.91 -14.92
CA THR A 47 -1.81 5.86 -14.35
C THR A 47 -0.40 5.61 -14.88
N VAL A 48 0.53 6.51 -14.54
CA VAL A 48 1.95 6.38 -14.85
C VAL A 48 2.58 5.20 -14.10
N PHE A 49 3.70 4.72 -14.60
CA PHE A 49 4.47 3.66 -13.95
C PHE A 49 5.18 4.17 -12.71
N ASP A 50 5.13 3.39 -11.63
CA ASP A 50 5.90 3.60 -10.39
C ASP A 50 6.86 2.44 -10.14
N GLU A 51 7.78 2.65 -9.19
CA GLU A 51 8.71 1.63 -8.75
C GLU A 51 7.93 0.36 -8.31
N LEU A 52 8.37 -0.79 -8.80
CA LEU A 52 7.81 -2.07 -8.41
C LEU A 52 8.61 -2.63 -7.23
N PRO A 53 7.95 -3.16 -6.19
CA PRO A 53 8.64 -3.94 -5.18
C PRO A 53 9.36 -5.13 -5.85
N PRO A 54 10.62 -5.41 -5.45
CA PRO A 54 11.40 -6.46 -6.07
C PRO A 54 10.74 -7.84 -5.89
N GLU A 55 11.10 -8.78 -6.75
CA GLU A 55 10.68 -10.16 -6.57
C GLU A 55 11.18 -10.72 -5.22
N LYS A 56 10.41 -11.64 -4.62
CA LYS A 56 10.72 -12.30 -3.33
C LYS A 56 10.69 -11.36 -2.11
N THR A 57 9.83 -10.36 -2.12
CA THR A 57 9.47 -9.56 -0.93
C THR A 57 8.33 -10.21 -0.15
N LEU A 58 8.09 -9.72 1.06
CA LEU A 58 6.86 -10.03 1.79
C LEU A 58 5.66 -9.45 1.02
N ALA A 59 4.53 -10.16 1.10
CA ALA A 59 3.26 -9.61 0.62
C ALA A 59 2.95 -8.31 1.38
N LEU A 60 2.43 -7.29 0.69
CA LEU A 60 2.06 -6.02 1.31
C LEU A 60 1.10 -6.26 2.48
N SER A 61 0.12 -7.15 2.31
CA SER A 61 -0.79 -7.56 3.37
C SER A 61 -0.09 -8.09 4.64
N ALA A 62 1.05 -8.77 4.53
CA ALA A 62 1.82 -9.21 5.70
C ALA A 62 2.51 -8.03 6.41
N ILE A 63 3.03 -7.07 5.64
CA ILE A 63 3.62 -5.83 6.18
C ILE A 63 2.55 -5.01 6.91
N ILE A 64 1.39 -4.80 6.28
CA ILE A 64 0.27 -4.08 6.88
C ILE A 64 -0.21 -4.75 8.17
N GLN A 65 -0.39 -6.07 8.19
CA GLN A 65 -0.74 -6.80 9.41
C GLN A 65 0.29 -6.59 10.54
N SER A 66 1.59 -6.54 10.19
CA SER A 66 2.64 -6.27 11.18
C SER A 66 2.60 -4.86 11.76
N VAL A 67 2.15 -3.88 10.97
CA VAL A 67 1.96 -2.48 11.41
C VAL A 67 0.71 -2.36 12.26
N GLU A 68 -0.42 -2.92 11.82
CA GLU A 68 -1.69 -2.92 12.55
C GLU A 68 -1.55 -3.56 13.94
N ALA A 69 -0.79 -4.66 14.04
CA ALA A 69 -0.52 -5.34 15.31
C ALA A 69 0.14 -4.44 16.37
N ARG A 70 0.83 -3.37 15.95
CA ARG A 70 1.49 -2.40 16.84
C ARG A 70 0.52 -1.36 17.40
N LYS A 71 -0.70 -1.26 16.88
CA LYS A 71 -1.76 -0.34 17.36
C LYS A 71 -1.31 1.12 17.43
N LEU A 72 -0.54 1.55 16.43
CA LEU A 72 0.05 2.90 16.37
C LEU A 72 -0.93 3.98 15.91
N GLY A 73 -2.09 3.60 15.37
CA GLY A 73 -3.08 4.52 14.83
C GLY A 73 -3.81 3.88 13.65
N ILE A 74 -4.37 4.70 12.78
CA ILE A 74 -5.03 4.28 11.55
C ILE A 74 -4.03 4.46 10.40
N ILE A 75 -3.80 3.40 9.63
CA ILE A 75 -3.00 3.48 8.39
C ILE A 75 -3.83 4.24 7.36
N THR A 76 -3.26 5.30 6.79
CA THR A 76 -3.93 6.11 5.76
C THR A 76 -3.27 5.99 4.39
N GLU A 77 -2.02 5.54 4.34
CA GLU A 77 -1.27 5.40 3.10
C GLU A 77 -0.20 4.33 3.26
N VAL A 78 0.07 3.60 2.19
CA VAL A 78 1.27 2.77 2.05
C VAL A 78 1.79 2.87 0.63
N GLU A 79 3.03 3.34 0.47
CA GLU A 79 3.65 3.55 -0.83
C GLU A 79 5.00 2.83 -0.90
N PHE A 80 5.32 2.23 -2.04
CA PHE A 80 6.63 1.68 -2.33
C PHE A 80 7.47 2.72 -3.09
N ASP A 81 8.45 3.30 -2.40
CA ASP A 81 9.38 4.27 -2.96
C ASP A 81 10.79 4.06 -2.40
N ALA A 82 11.79 4.40 -3.21
CA ALA A 82 13.21 4.28 -2.89
C ALA A 82 13.62 2.89 -2.35
N GLY A 83 12.96 1.82 -2.81
CA GLY A 83 13.21 0.45 -2.37
C GLY A 83 12.62 0.05 -1.01
N PHE A 84 11.79 0.90 -0.39
CA PHE A 84 11.16 0.66 0.90
C PHE A 84 9.65 0.85 0.86
N TRP A 85 8.95 0.25 1.82
CA TRP A 85 7.56 0.60 2.09
C TRP A 85 7.53 1.77 3.06
N GLU A 86 6.90 2.86 2.65
CA GLU A 86 6.57 3.98 3.49
C GLU A 86 5.11 3.85 3.93
N VAL A 87 4.86 3.81 5.24
CA VAL A 87 3.50 3.67 5.79
C VAL A 87 3.15 4.92 6.57
N GLU A 88 2.11 5.65 6.13
CA GLU A 88 1.53 6.77 6.87
C GLU A 88 0.50 6.25 7.87
N ILE A 89 0.64 6.68 9.12
CA ILE A 89 -0.29 6.39 10.21
C ILE A 89 -0.74 7.71 10.83
N ARG A 90 -2.05 7.85 11.02
CA ARG A 90 -2.65 8.97 11.76
C ARG A 90 -3.10 8.54 13.14
N LYS A 91 -2.71 9.34 14.13
CA LYS A 91 -3.13 9.20 15.53
C LYS A 91 -3.28 10.57 16.17
N ASP A 92 -4.46 10.86 16.72
CA ASP A 92 -4.74 12.10 17.44
C ASP A 92 -4.35 13.37 16.65
N GLY A 93 -4.61 13.36 15.33
CA GLY A 93 -4.27 14.46 14.43
C GLY A 93 -2.79 14.55 14.02
N GLN A 94 -1.93 13.66 14.51
CA GLN A 94 -0.50 13.61 14.19
C GLN A 94 -0.21 12.52 13.14
N LYS A 95 0.73 12.83 12.24
CA LYS A 95 1.27 11.91 11.24
C LYS A 95 2.50 11.20 11.79
N ILE A 96 2.51 9.87 11.68
CA ILE A 96 3.66 9.00 11.93
C ILE A 96 3.99 8.33 10.60
N LYS A 97 5.26 8.40 10.19
CA LYS A 97 5.76 7.73 8.98
C LYS A 97 6.68 6.59 9.39
N LEU A 98 6.41 5.39 8.92
CA LEU A 98 7.29 4.22 9.09
C LEU A 98 7.94 3.90 7.75
N VAL A 99 9.24 3.60 7.76
CA VAL A 99 9.96 3.07 6.60
C VAL A 99 10.29 1.62 6.87
N ILE A 100 9.89 0.71 5.99
CA ILE A 100 9.92 -0.73 6.23
C ILE A 100 10.66 -1.44 5.10
N ASP A 101 11.59 -2.32 5.47
CA ASP A 101 12.28 -3.20 4.54
C ASP A 101 11.29 -4.19 3.90
N PRO A 102 11.14 -4.23 2.56
CA PRO A 102 10.16 -5.08 1.92
C PRO A 102 10.51 -6.57 2.00
N LYS A 103 11.78 -6.92 2.28
CA LYS A 103 12.23 -8.32 2.38
C LYS A 103 12.08 -8.87 3.78
N THR A 104 12.36 -8.05 4.80
CA THR A 104 12.38 -8.51 6.20
C THR A 104 11.14 -8.06 6.99
N GLY A 105 10.44 -7.02 6.56
CA GLY A 105 9.35 -6.40 7.32
C GLY A 105 9.85 -5.58 8.51
N GLU A 106 11.16 -5.33 8.62
CA GLU A 106 11.74 -4.55 9.70
C GLU A 106 11.58 -3.05 9.44
N ILE A 107 11.21 -2.31 10.50
CA ILE A 107 11.18 -0.85 10.47
C ILE A 107 12.63 -0.34 10.52
N LYS A 108 12.98 0.58 9.61
CA LYS A 108 14.24 1.32 9.64
C LYS A 108 14.08 2.58 10.51
N HIS A 109 15.12 2.90 11.26
CA HIS A 109 15.24 4.10 12.11
C HIS A 109 16.19 5.11 11.50
#